data_AF-A0A969GDX4-F1
#
_entry.id   AF-A0A969GDX4-F1
#
_cell.length_a   1.000
_cell.length_b   1.000
_cell.length_c   1.000
_cell.angle_alpha   90.00
_cell.angle_beta   90.00
_cell.angle_gamma   90.00
#
_symmetry.space_group_name_H-M   'P 1'
#
loop_
_entity.id
_entity.type
_entity.pdbx_description
1 polymer ?
#
loop_
_entity_poly.entity_id
_entity_poly.type
_entity_poly.pdbx_seq_one_letter_code
_entity_poly.pdbx_strand_id
1 'polypeptide(L)'
;MENIPLQSSRSKDIVKRHHPDMIRKYERNGKTYFEFYCKNDIVLRLHILSDTIIRFRYAFDGDFERDFSYAIDKRFKPKLVNTIFDELDDKYLISTDKIRCEIIKEGLLVNIYDSFGNMICEDDTGFYLKESVMKGVSRLKITKKSACDKTLFWFGR
;
A
#
# COMPACT_ATOMS: atom_id res chain seq x y z
N MET A 1 -45.71 -5.07 -40.56
CA MET A 1 -45.31 -5.32 -39.16
C MET A 1 -43.99 -6.05 -39.21
N GLU A 2 -42.93 -5.45 -38.67
CA GLU A 2 -41.85 -6.16 -37.95
C GLU A 2 -40.88 -5.12 -37.40
N ASN A 3 -41.03 -4.80 -36.11
CA ASN A 3 -40.04 -4.04 -35.35
C ASN A 3 -38.88 -4.99 -35.06
N ILE A 4 -37.76 -4.81 -35.77
CA ILE A 4 -36.50 -5.48 -35.42
C ILE A 4 -35.97 -4.77 -34.17
N PRO A 5 -35.90 -5.42 -33.00
CA PRO A 5 -35.32 -4.78 -31.83
C PRO A 5 -33.83 -4.57 -32.10
N LEU A 6 -33.35 -3.32 -31.98
CA LEU A 6 -31.92 -3.03 -31.90
C LEU A 6 -31.36 -3.79 -30.69
N GLN A 7 -30.76 -4.95 -30.93
CA GLN A 7 -29.93 -5.59 -29.93
C GLN A 7 -28.73 -4.68 -29.68
N SER A 8 -28.78 -3.93 -28.58
CA SER A 8 -27.61 -3.24 -28.05
C SER A 8 -26.55 -4.30 -27.76
N SER A 9 -25.56 -4.41 -28.65
CA SER A 9 -24.35 -5.20 -28.42
C SER A 9 -23.57 -4.53 -27.30
N ARG A 10 -23.95 -4.79 -26.05
CA ARG A 10 -23.15 -4.37 -24.89
C ARG A 10 -21.82 -5.11 -24.97
N SER A 11 -20.76 -4.42 -25.42
CA SER A 11 -19.40 -4.94 -25.35
C SER A 11 -19.12 -5.36 -23.90
N LYS A 12 -18.62 -6.59 -23.70
CA LYS A 12 -18.24 -7.06 -22.36
C LYS A 12 -17.13 -6.15 -21.84
N ASP A 13 -17.35 -5.57 -20.68
CA ASP A 13 -16.38 -4.72 -20.00
C ASP A 13 -15.11 -5.52 -19.69
N ILE A 14 -13.95 -4.99 -20.10
CA ILE A 14 -12.66 -5.65 -19.90
C ILE A 14 -12.17 -5.30 -18.51
N VAL A 15 -11.93 -6.33 -17.70
CA VAL A 15 -11.49 -6.20 -16.31
C VAL A 15 -10.02 -6.60 -16.20
N LYS A 16 -9.21 -5.75 -15.58
CA LYS A 16 -7.82 -6.05 -15.21
C LYS A 16 -7.70 -6.18 -13.69
N ARG A 17 -6.73 -6.99 -13.26
CA ARG A 17 -6.42 -7.24 -11.84
C ARG A 17 -4.93 -7.03 -11.64
N HIS A 18 -4.61 -6.35 -10.56
CA HIS A 18 -3.26 -5.92 -10.22
C HIS A 18 -2.96 -6.39 -8.80
N HIS A 19 -1.84 -7.07 -8.63
CA HIS A 19 -1.27 -7.48 -7.35
C HIS A 19 0.24 -7.29 -7.45
N PRO A 20 0.94 -6.85 -6.39
CA PRO A 20 2.39 -6.69 -6.47
C PRO A 20 3.07 -8.02 -6.78
N ASP A 21 4.18 -7.94 -7.50
CA ASP A 21 5.08 -9.06 -7.74
C ASP A 21 6.40 -8.83 -6.99
N MET A 22 7.54 -9.14 -7.61
CA MET A 22 8.86 -8.94 -7.02
C MET A 22 9.31 -7.47 -7.13
N ILE A 23 9.81 -6.92 -6.03
CA ILE A 23 10.48 -5.61 -6.03
C ILE A 23 11.73 -5.67 -6.91
N ARG A 24 11.80 -4.82 -7.93
CA ARG A 24 12.92 -4.70 -8.86
C ARG A 24 13.92 -3.63 -8.43
N LYS A 25 13.43 -2.52 -7.89
CA LYS A 25 14.25 -1.40 -7.44
C LYS A 25 13.62 -0.71 -6.24
N TYR A 26 14.44 -0.01 -5.48
CA TYR A 26 13.98 0.95 -4.49
C TYR A 26 14.69 2.30 -4.69
N GLU A 27 14.01 3.37 -4.32
CA GLU A 27 14.56 4.72 -4.28
C GLU A 27 14.41 5.26 -2.86
N ARG A 28 15.40 6.03 -2.42
CA ARG A 28 15.42 6.62 -1.08
C ARG A 28 15.72 8.10 -1.20
N ASN A 29 14.89 8.92 -0.55
CA ASN A 29 15.12 10.34 -0.42
C ASN A 29 15.32 10.70 1.06
N GLY A 30 16.56 11.00 1.44
CA GLY A 30 16.92 11.28 2.82
C GLY A 30 16.71 10.07 3.74
N LYS A 31 16.34 10.32 5.00
CA LYS A 31 16.20 9.26 6.00
C LYS A 31 14.79 8.69 6.12
N THR A 32 13.77 9.42 5.70
CA THR A 32 12.37 9.14 6.04
C THR A 32 11.51 8.72 4.87
N TYR A 33 12.01 8.82 3.63
CA TYR A 33 11.20 8.63 2.44
C TYR A 33 11.78 7.53 1.54
N PHE A 34 10.94 6.55 1.21
CA PHE A 34 11.31 5.35 0.48
C PHE A 34 10.24 5.01 -0.57
N GLU A 35 10.67 4.55 -1.74
CA GLU A 35 9.79 4.08 -2.81
C GLU A 35 10.28 2.71 -3.28
N PHE A 36 9.38 1.75 -3.36
CA PHE A 36 9.66 0.38 -3.77
C PHE A 36 8.87 0.10 -5.04
N TYR A 37 9.57 -0.29 -6.11
CA TYR A 37 8.98 -0.51 -7.42
C TYR A 37 9.02 -1.98 -7.77
N CYS A 38 7.85 -2.55 -8.01
CA CYS A 38 7.65 -3.90 -8.50
C CYS A 38 7.95 -4.00 -10.01
N LYS A 39 8.10 -5.23 -10.53
CA LYS A 39 8.32 -5.46 -11.96
C LYS A 39 7.09 -5.15 -12.80
N ASN A 40 5.90 -5.21 -12.21
CA ASN A 40 4.62 -4.91 -12.83
C ASN A 40 4.13 -3.47 -12.59
N ASP A 41 5.06 -2.53 -12.40
CA ASP A 41 4.82 -1.09 -12.25
C ASP A 41 4.06 -0.65 -10.98
N ILE A 42 3.68 -1.59 -10.11
CA ILE A 42 3.12 -1.25 -8.80
C ILE A 42 4.21 -0.64 -7.92
N VAL A 43 3.90 0.48 -7.27
CA VAL A 43 4.84 1.21 -6.42
C VAL A 43 4.25 1.40 -5.03
N LEU A 44 5.04 1.05 -4.02
CA LEU A 44 4.78 1.43 -2.63
C LEU A 44 5.70 2.56 -2.23
N ARG A 45 5.10 3.69 -1.87
CA ARG A 45 5.77 4.80 -1.23
C ARG A 45 5.54 4.74 0.27
N LEU A 46 6.65 4.72 1.01
CA LEU A 46 6.69 4.73 2.47
C LEU A 46 7.30 6.05 2.96
N HIS A 47 6.55 6.77 3.78
CA HIS A 47 7.02 8.02 4.40
C HIS A 47 6.87 7.94 5.92
N ILE A 48 8.00 8.09 6.62
CA ILE A 48 8.06 8.14 8.07
C ILE A 48 7.82 9.57 8.52
N LEU A 49 6.70 9.77 9.22
CA LEU A 49 6.26 11.08 9.70
C LEU A 49 6.68 11.35 11.16
N SER A 50 6.81 10.28 11.95
CA SER A 50 7.34 10.28 13.31
C SER A 50 7.82 8.87 13.70
N ASP A 51 8.38 8.69 14.89
CA ASP A 51 8.78 7.36 15.40
C ASP A 51 7.62 6.36 15.47
N THR A 52 6.37 6.83 15.47
CA THR A 52 5.17 5.99 15.61
C THR A 52 4.23 6.09 14.41
N ILE A 53 4.51 6.96 13.44
CA ILE A 53 3.61 7.21 12.31
C ILE A 53 4.36 6.93 11.02
N ILE A 54 3.94 5.87 10.33
CA ILE A 54 4.37 5.55 8.98
C ILE A 54 3.18 5.68 8.05
N ARG A 55 3.41 6.35 6.92
CA ARG A 55 2.45 6.50 5.86
C ARG A 55 2.82 5.60 4.69
N PHE A 56 1.87 4.79 4.25
CA PHE A 56 1.97 3.95 3.06
C PHE A 56 1.07 4.52 1.97
N ARG A 57 1.57 4.56 0.74
CA ARG A 57 0.81 4.95 -0.44
C ARG A 57 1.14 4.01 -1.59
N TYR A 58 0.11 3.43 -2.20
CA TYR A 58 0.25 2.55 -3.35
C TYR A 58 -0.17 3.27 -4.62
N ALA A 59 0.58 3.07 -5.71
CA ALA A 59 0.22 3.39 -7.07
C ALA A 59 0.30 2.10 -7.90
N PHE A 60 -0.67 1.88 -8.80
CA PHE A 60 -0.71 0.63 -9.60
C PHE A 60 -0.11 0.81 -11.00
N ASP A 61 0.13 2.04 -11.40
CA ASP A 61 0.59 2.49 -12.72
C ASP A 61 1.93 3.26 -12.63
N GLY A 62 2.59 3.22 -11.47
CA GLY A 62 3.85 3.93 -11.22
C GLY A 62 3.68 5.41 -10.85
N ASP A 63 2.52 6.00 -11.10
CA ASP A 63 2.28 7.43 -10.93
C ASP A 63 1.47 7.72 -9.66
N PHE A 64 1.99 8.67 -8.88
CA PHE A 64 1.30 9.17 -7.71
C PHE A 64 0.61 10.48 -8.04
N GLU A 65 -0.73 10.48 -8.03
CA GLU A 65 -1.51 11.71 -8.11
C GLU A 65 -1.14 12.70 -6.99
N ARG A 66 -1.64 13.95 -7.07
CA ARG A 66 -1.42 14.92 -5.99
C ARG A 66 -1.93 14.38 -4.66
N ASP A 67 -1.08 14.49 -3.64
CA ASP A 67 -1.39 14.09 -2.29
C ASP A 67 -2.35 15.11 -1.65
N PHE A 68 -3.65 14.79 -1.66
CA PHE A 68 -4.66 15.58 -0.98
C PHE A 68 -5.39 14.72 0.06
N SER A 69 -5.26 15.07 1.34
CA SER A 69 -5.99 14.44 2.43
C SER A 69 -6.80 15.49 3.19
N TYR A 70 -8.10 15.23 3.34
CA TYR A 70 -9.00 16.04 4.18
C TYR A 70 -8.79 15.79 5.68
N ALA A 71 -8.11 14.70 6.05
CA ALA A 71 -7.95 14.27 7.44
C ALA A 71 -6.58 14.63 8.06
N ILE A 72 -5.63 15.10 7.25
CA ILE A 72 -4.28 15.44 7.71
C ILE A 72 -4.17 16.96 7.82
N ASP A 73 -3.89 17.47 9.03
CA ASP A 73 -3.62 18.89 9.24
C ASP A 73 -2.39 19.32 8.43
N LYS A 74 -2.56 20.33 7.57
CA LYS A 74 -1.49 20.93 6.76
C LYS A 74 -0.35 21.51 7.61
N ARG A 75 -0.60 21.75 8.91
CA ARG A 75 0.39 22.26 9.87
C ARG A 75 1.22 21.15 10.51
N PHE A 76 0.93 19.87 10.26
CA PHE A 76 1.72 18.77 10.77
C PHE A 76 3.14 18.84 10.21
N LYS A 77 4.10 19.19 11.06
CA LYS A 77 5.53 19.16 10.72
C LYS A 77 6.11 17.84 11.23
N PRO A 78 6.63 16.97 10.33
CA PRO A 78 7.36 15.79 10.75
C PRO A 78 8.47 16.18 11.71
N LYS A 79 8.58 15.46 12.84
CA LYS A 79 9.72 15.63 13.74
C LYS A 79 10.95 15.01 13.09
N LEU A 80 12.14 15.42 13.54
CA LEU A 80 13.37 14.76 13.12
C LEU A 80 13.33 13.32 13.66
N VAL A 81 13.27 12.34 12.75
CA VAL A 81 13.22 10.91 13.10
C VAL A 81 14.55 10.29 12.71
N ASN A 82 15.15 9.54 13.64
CA ASN A 82 16.26 8.66 13.31
C ASN A 82 15.69 7.38 12.71
N THR A 83 16.05 7.12 11.46
CA THR A 83 15.63 5.91 10.73
C THR A 83 16.86 5.14 10.30
N ILE A 84 16.86 3.85 10.64
CA ILE A 84 17.80 2.86 10.16
C ILE A 84 17.14 2.12 9.00
N PHE A 85 17.89 1.92 7.92
CA PHE A 85 17.44 1.19 6.75
C PHE A 85 18.48 0.13 6.42
N ASP A 86 18.04 -1.13 6.38
CA ASP A 86 18.87 -2.27 6.03
C ASP A 86 18.20 -3.06 4.91
N GLU A 87 19.01 -3.54 3.97
CA GLU A 87 18.56 -4.41 2.89
C GLU A 87 19.07 -5.83 3.14
N LEU A 88 18.15 -6.80 3.16
CA LEU A 88 18.44 -8.23 3.21
C LEU A 88 18.05 -8.89 1.88
N ASP A 89 18.39 -10.17 1.74
CA ASP A 89 18.13 -10.94 0.51
C ASP A 89 16.64 -11.04 0.18
N ASP A 90 15.78 -11.21 1.18
CA ASP A 90 14.33 -11.45 1.04
C ASP A 90 13.45 -10.24 1.41
N LYS A 91 14.02 -9.22 2.08
CA LYS A 91 13.26 -8.09 2.62
C LYS A 91 14.07 -6.82 2.82
N TYR A 92 13.37 -5.71 2.96
CA TYR A 92 13.91 -4.44 3.44
C TYR A 92 13.45 -4.20 4.88
N LEU A 93 14.35 -3.72 5.73
CA LEU A 93 14.06 -3.35 7.11
C LEU A 93 14.18 -1.83 7.26
N ILE A 94 13.14 -1.24 7.86
CA ILE A 94 13.07 0.17 8.19
C ILE A 94 12.72 0.28 9.67
N SER A 95 13.66 0.75 10.47
CA SER A 95 13.49 0.85 11.92
C SER A 95 13.54 2.30 12.38
N THR A 96 12.58 2.68 13.23
CA THR A 96 12.63 3.88 14.07
C THR A 96 12.90 3.47 15.52
N ASP A 97 12.96 4.43 16.43
CA ASP A 97 13.13 4.17 17.86
C ASP A 97 11.98 3.33 18.47
N LYS A 98 10.80 3.28 17.85
CA LYS A 98 9.59 2.65 18.41
C LYS A 98 8.97 1.57 17.55
N ILE A 99 9.17 1.61 16.23
CA ILE A 99 8.55 0.67 15.31
C ILE A 99 9.57 0.16 14.29
N ARG A 100 9.38 -1.09 13.89
CA ARG A 100 10.15 -1.75 12.85
C ARG A 100 9.21 -2.19 11.75
N CYS A 101 9.44 -1.72 10.54
CA CYS A 101 8.71 -2.07 9.34
C CYS A 101 9.58 -3.00 8.48
N GLU A 102 9.05 -4.15 8.13
CA GLU A 102 9.65 -5.08 7.17
C GLU A 102 8.83 -5.06 5.88
N ILE A 103 9.51 -4.96 4.75
CA ILE A 103 8.91 -5.02 3.42
C ILE A 103 9.47 -6.22 2.70
N ILE A 104 8.63 -7.22 2.45
CA ILE A 104 9.01 -8.45 1.76
C ILE A 104 9.19 -8.16 0.27
N LYS A 105 10.32 -8.60 -0.30
CA LYS A 105 10.67 -8.35 -1.70
C LYS A 105 9.72 -9.05 -2.67
N GLU A 106 9.25 -10.24 -2.31
CA GLU A 106 8.23 -10.95 -3.07
C GLU A 106 6.83 -10.52 -2.63
N GLY A 107 6.03 -9.98 -3.55
CA GLY A 107 4.63 -9.62 -3.30
C GLY A 107 4.41 -8.31 -2.53
N LEU A 108 5.48 -7.56 -2.23
CA LEU A 108 5.42 -6.24 -1.58
C LEU A 108 4.61 -6.25 -0.26
N LEU A 109 4.77 -7.30 0.53
CA LEU A 109 4.04 -7.46 1.80
C LEU A 109 4.69 -6.60 2.90
N VAL A 110 3.87 -5.93 3.70
CA VAL A 110 4.29 -5.03 4.78
C VAL A 110 3.93 -5.60 6.14
N ASN A 111 4.96 -5.84 6.94
CA ASN A 111 4.86 -6.27 8.33
C ASN A 111 5.40 -5.20 9.26
N ILE A 112 4.71 -4.95 10.36
CA ILE A 112 5.02 -3.91 11.33
C ILE A 112 5.13 -4.55 12.70
N TYR A 113 6.24 -4.28 13.37
CA TYR A 113 6.56 -4.73 14.71
C TYR A 113 6.82 -3.54 15.62
N ASP A 114 6.69 -3.75 16.92
CA ASP A 114 7.19 -2.81 17.92
C ASP A 114 8.73 -2.90 18.05
N SER A 115 9.30 -2.00 18.87
CA SER A 115 10.73 -1.99 19.20
C SER A 115 11.22 -3.24 19.96
N PHE A 116 10.31 -4.02 20.53
CA PHE A 116 10.61 -5.25 21.27
C PHE A 116 10.50 -6.51 20.40
N GLY A 117 10.09 -6.37 19.14
CA GLY A 117 9.92 -7.47 18.18
C GLY A 117 8.52 -8.10 18.17
N ASN A 118 7.54 -7.54 18.88
CA ASN A 118 6.17 -8.04 18.86
C ASN A 118 5.45 -7.59 17.57
N MET A 119 4.71 -8.49 16.94
CA MET A 119 3.97 -8.23 15.71
C MET A 119 2.74 -7.34 15.95
N ILE A 120 2.74 -6.13 15.38
CA ILE A 120 1.60 -5.19 15.44
C ILE A 120 0.63 -5.51 14.30
N CYS A 121 1.15 -5.51 13.07
CA CYS A 121 0.35 -5.63 11.85
C CYS A 121 1.09 -6.45 10.81
N GLU A 122 0.43 -7.43 10.21
CA GLU A 122 1.02 -8.32 9.21
C GLU A 122 0.14 -8.31 7.97
N ASP A 123 0.73 -8.18 6.78
CA ASP A 123 -0.01 -8.40 5.53
C ASP A 123 -0.34 -9.88 5.34
N ASP A 124 -1.54 -10.15 4.83
CA ASP A 124 -1.94 -11.48 4.37
C ASP A 124 -1.68 -11.57 2.85
N THR A 125 -2.67 -11.21 2.05
CA THR A 125 -2.52 -11.09 0.58
C THR A 125 -2.13 -9.68 0.13
N GLY A 126 -2.01 -8.72 1.06
CA GLY A 126 -1.51 -7.38 0.79
C GLY A 126 -2.40 -6.57 -0.15
N PHE A 127 -1.78 -5.75 -1.00
CA PHE A 127 -2.44 -4.86 -1.94
C PHE A 127 -3.07 -5.62 -3.12
N TYR A 128 -4.28 -5.23 -3.49
CA TYR A 128 -4.94 -5.68 -4.71
C TYR A 128 -5.82 -4.58 -5.29
N LEU A 129 -5.78 -4.47 -6.60
CA LEU A 129 -6.63 -3.57 -7.35
C LEU A 129 -7.31 -4.29 -8.52
N LYS A 130 -8.57 -3.95 -8.75
CA LYS A 130 -9.34 -4.38 -9.91
C LYS A 130 -9.92 -3.17 -10.60
N GLU A 131 -9.59 -3.01 -11.86
CA GLU A 131 -10.13 -1.96 -12.72
C GLU A 131 -10.95 -2.54 -13.86
N SER A 132 -11.86 -1.75 -14.40
CA SER A 132 -12.49 -2.05 -15.68
C SER A 132 -12.41 -0.85 -16.61
N VAL A 133 -12.40 -1.11 -17.92
CA VAL A 133 -12.31 -0.06 -18.93
C VAL A 133 -13.49 0.91 -18.82
N MET A 134 -14.68 0.41 -18.49
CA MET A 134 -15.87 1.27 -18.39
C MET A 134 -16.01 2.04 -17.07
N LYS A 135 -15.43 1.54 -15.97
CA LYS A 135 -15.68 2.08 -14.62
C LYS A 135 -14.42 2.60 -13.91
N GLY A 136 -13.24 2.44 -14.52
CA GLY A 136 -11.97 2.69 -13.85
C GLY A 136 -11.75 1.73 -12.68
N VAL A 137 -11.16 2.20 -11.59
CA VAL A 137 -10.90 1.39 -10.38
C VAL A 137 -12.21 0.97 -9.74
N SER A 138 -12.54 -0.32 -9.86
CA SER A 138 -13.78 -0.92 -9.35
C SER A 138 -13.62 -1.49 -7.95
N ARG A 139 -12.41 -1.90 -7.56
CA ARG A 139 -12.12 -2.45 -6.23
C ARG A 139 -10.67 -2.22 -5.86
N LEU A 140 -10.44 -1.66 -4.69
CA LEU A 140 -9.13 -1.59 -4.04
C LEU A 140 -9.27 -2.28 -2.68
N LYS A 141 -8.34 -3.18 -2.35
CA LYS A 141 -8.29 -3.85 -1.05
C LYS A 141 -6.85 -3.97 -0.57
N ILE A 142 -6.68 -3.89 0.75
CA ILE A 142 -5.46 -4.27 1.46
C ILE A 142 -5.89 -5.30 2.49
N THR A 143 -5.32 -6.51 2.45
CA THR A 143 -5.69 -7.59 3.36
C THR A 143 -4.58 -7.83 4.37
N LYS A 144 -4.93 -7.64 5.65
CA LYS A 144 -4.06 -7.86 6.82
C LYS A 144 -4.47 -9.15 7.54
N LYS A 145 -3.53 -9.83 8.17
CA LYS A 145 -3.83 -10.95 9.08
C LYS A 145 -4.44 -10.41 10.38
N SER A 146 -5.52 -11.05 10.81
CA SER A 146 -6.09 -10.87 12.13
C SER A 146 -5.83 -12.12 12.94
N ALA A 147 -5.14 -12.00 14.07
CA ALA A 147 -5.08 -13.08 15.04
C ALA A 147 -6.42 -13.17 15.78
N CYS A 148 -6.74 -14.36 16.30
CA CYS A 148 -8.01 -14.66 16.97
C CYS A 148 -8.25 -13.81 18.24
N ASP A 149 -7.17 -13.29 18.83
CA ASP A 149 -7.14 -12.45 20.04
C ASP A 149 -7.16 -10.93 19.76
N LYS A 150 -7.11 -10.51 18.49
CA LYS A 150 -7.15 -9.09 18.13
C LYS A 150 -8.59 -8.59 18.11
N THR A 151 -8.94 -7.75 19.08
CA THR A 151 -10.23 -7.07 19.10
C THR A 151 -10.15 -5.75 18.36
N LEU A 152 -10.91 -5.62 17.27
CA LEU A 152 -11.07 -4.36 16.56
C LEU A 152 -12.22 -3.57 17.19
N PHE A 153 -11.87 -2.44 17.82
CA PHE A 153 -12.86 -1.45 18.24
C PHE A 153 -12.76 -0.27 17.32
N TRP A 154 -13.77 -0.02 16.48
CA TRP A 154 -14.09 1.26 15.85
C TRP A 154 -15.28 1.12 14.89
N PHE A 155 -16.37 1.84 15.18
CA PHE A 155 -17.18 2.58 14.22
C PHE A 155 -17.76 3.74 15.04
N GLY A 156 -17.39 4.98 14.69
CA GLY A 156 -17.99 6.16 15.31
C GLY A 156 -19.51 6.10 15.19
N ARG A 157 -20.23 6.64 16.19
CA ARG A 157 -21.66 6.88 16.07
C ARG A 157 -21.94 8.01 15.09
#